data_AF-A0A838JC33-F1
#
_entry.id   AF-A0A838JC33-F1
#
_cell.length_a   1.000
_cell.length_b   1.000
_cell.length_c   1.000
_cell.angle_alpha   90.00
_cell.angle_beta   90.00
_cell.angle_gamma   90.00
#
_symmetry.space_group_name_H-M   'P 1'
#
loop_
_entity.id
_entity.type
_entity.pdbx_description
1 polymer ?
#
loop_
_entity_poly.entity_id
_entity_poly.type
_entity_poly.pdbx_seq_one_letter_code
_entity_poly.pdbx_strand_id
1 'polypeptide(L)'
;MDVKVLLEDSLREARAEAIEGLPGGELHRARAQAWIKNLAKNFQKEYADARVFSKYDHLNRPDFGLNEYLHDILVCRLAPAASASHGKKLFYIKDVLWQVESEFARDSRQALIDFNKLVLGSAQDKLFVGPQVNNPETFLGVLLNAACACTGTVYVALVSHPDEWGRKPDWIDVWKLLDQQWVPVASPTL
;
A
#
# COMPACT_ATOMS: atom_id res chain seq x y z
N MET A 1 -8.03 12.60 3.05
CA MET A 1 -7.63 11.37 3.72
C MET A 1 -6.42 11.61 4.60
N ASP A 2 -6.48 11.19 5.86
CA ASP A 2 -5.30 11.05 6.73
C ASP A 2 -4.73 9.64 6.51
N VAL A 3 -3.52 9.56 5.93
CA VAL A 3 -2.88 8.27 5.60
C VAL A 3 -2.54 7.45 6.84
N LYS A 4 -2.24 8.11 7.97
CA LYS A 4 -1.90 7.41 9.21
C LYS A 4 -3.14 6.75 9.80
N VAL A 5 -4.25 7.49 9.87
CA VAL A 5 -5.54 6.96 10.32
C VAL A 5 -5.99 5.79 9.44
N LEU A 6 -5.86 5.90 8.11
CA LEU A 6 -6.16 4.81 7.18
C LEU A 6 -5.38 3.53 7.54
N LEU A 7 -4.07 3.66 7.75
CA LEU A 7 -3.19 2.53 8.05
C LEU A 7 -3.48 1.91 9.42
N GLU A 8 -3.75 2.74 10.43
CA GLU A 8 -4.10 2.32 11.78
C GLU A 8 -5.44 1.57 11.80
N ASP A 9 -6.46 2.09 11.11
CA ASP A 9 -7.75 1.43 10.98
C ASP A 9 -7.62 0.09 10.23
N SER A 10 -6.83 0.04 9.16
CA SER A 10 -6.57 -1.21 8.41
C SER A 10 -5.83 -2.25 9.25
N LEU A 11 -4.88 -1.83 10.08
CA LEU A 11 -4.18 -2.72 11.01
C LEU A 11 -5.12 -3.25 12.09
N ARG A 12 -5.94 -2.38 12.69
CA ARG A 12 -6.94 -2.76 13.68
C ARG A 12 -7.93 -3.78 13.13
N GLU A 13 -8.46 -3.56 11.93
CA GLU A 13 -9.36 -4.51 11.26
C GLU A 13 -8.68 -5.85 10.97
N ALA A 14 -7.44 -5.85 10.48
CA ALA A 14 -6.70 -7.08 10.21
C ALA A 14 -6.40 -7.89 11.49
N ARG A 15 -6.15 -7.21 12.62
CA ARG A 15 -5.94 -7.87 13.93
C ARG A 15 -7.22 -8.53 14.45
N ALA A 16 -8.38 -7.97 14.13
CA ALA A 16 -9.67 -8.55 14.53
C ALA A 16 -9.97 -9.89 13.84
N GLU A 17 -9.26 -10.26 12.78
CA GLU A 17 -9.40 -11.56 12.11
C GLU A 17 -8.80 -12.74 12.91
N ALA A 18 -8.14 -12.49 14.05
CA ALA A 18 -7.66 -13.50 15.00
C ALA A 18 -6.85 -14.67 14.37
N ILE A 19 -5.94 -14.34 13.45
CA ILE A 19 -5.11 -15.32 12.74
C ILE A 19 -4.02 -15.87 13.67
N GLU A 20 -4.22 -17.11 14.13
CA GLU A 20 -3.37 -17.83 15.09
C GLU A 20 -3.23 -19.33 14.73
N GLY A 21 -2.33 -20.04 15.41
CA GLY A 21 -2.19 -21.50 15.28
C GLY A 21 -1.49 -22.01 14.01
N LEU A 22 -1.02 -21.13 13.13
CA LEU A 22 -0.27 -21.50 11.92
C LEU A 22 1.25 -21.60 12.19
N PRO A 23 2.00 -22.42 11.42
CA PRO A 23 3.46 -22.41 11.41
C PRO A 23 4.01 -21.02 11.09
N GLY A 24 5.19 -20.65 11.61
CA GLY A 24 5.72 -19.28 11.57
C GLY A 24 5.66 -18.59 10.19
N GLY A 25 6.16 -19.24 9.13
CA GLY A 25 6.13 -18.66 7.77
C GLY A 25 4.74 -18.61 7.14
N GLU A 26 3.80 -19.47 7.54
CA GLU A 26 2.40 -19.40 7.11
C GLU A 26 1.64 -18.33 7.88
N LEU A 27 1.89 -18.21 9.18
CA LEU A 27 1.34 -17.18 10.04
C LEU A 27 1.73 -15.78 9.55
N HIS A 28 3.01 -15.59 9.23
CA HIS A 28 3.54 -14.37 8.63
C HIS A 28 2.74 -13.96 7.39
N ARG A 29 2.68 -14.85 6.40
CA ARG A 29 2.02 -14.61 5.11
C ARG A 29 0.54 -14.33 5.28
N ALA A 30 -0.15 -15.08 6.15
CA ALA A 30 -1.57 -14.90 6.41
C ALA A 30 -1.86 -13.53 7.02
N ARG A 31 -1.05 -13.08 7.98
CA ARG A 31 -1.19 -11.76 8.63
C ARG A 31 -0.85 -10.60 7.67
N ALA A 32 0.24 -10.71 6.92
CA ALA A 32 0.58 -9.74 5.87
C ALA A 32 -0.56 -9.61 4.85
N GLN A 33 -1.08 -10.75 4.37
CA GLN A 33 -2.22 -10.77 3.45
C GLN A 33 -3.48 -10.14 4.06
N ALA A 34 -3.82 -10.46 5.31
CA ALA A 34 -4.98 -9.87 5.99
C ALA A 34 -4.85 -8.35 6.09
N TRP A 35 -3.65 -7.85 6.34
CA TRP A 35 -3.45 -6.41 6.38
C TRP A 35 -3.63 -5.73 5.03
N ILE A 36 -3.00 -6.23 3.98
CA ILE A 36 -3.15 -5.67 2.63
C ILE A 36 -4.61 -5.72 2.16
N LYS A 37 -5.34 -6.79 2.48
CA LYS A 37 -6.79 -6.88 2.23
C LYS A 37 -7.57 -5.76 2.93
N ASN A 38 -7.33 -5.52 4.22
CA ASN A 38 -8.04 -4.49 4.95
C ASN A 38 -7.59 -3.07 4.57
N LEU A 39 -6.35 -2.89 4.11
CA LEU A 39 -5.89 -1.65 3.49
C LEU A 39 -6.64 -1.36 2.18
N ALA A 40 -6.76 -2.34 1.30
CA ALA A 40 -7.53 -2.19 0.06
C ALA A 40 -9.00 -1.87 0.33
N LYS A 41 -9.63 -2.55 1.31
CA LYS A 41 -11.02 -2.26 1.73
C LYS A 41 -11.19 -0.84 2.24
N ASN A 42 -10.25 -0.33 3.04
CA ASN A 42 -10.35 1.03 3.56
C ASN A 42 -10.14 2.09 2.48
N PHE A 43 -9.28 1.83 1.48
CA PHE A 43 -9.24 2.65 0.27
C PHE A 43 -10.58 2.63 -0.49
N GLN A 44 -11.25 1.48 -0.60
CA GLN A 44 -12.58 1.40 -1.24
C GLN A 44 -13.64 2.22 -0.48
N LYS A 45 -13.59 2.24 0.87
CA LYS A 45 -14.49 3.06 1.70
C LYS A 45 -14.24 4.56 1.51
N GLU A 46 -12.97 4.98 1.46
CA GLU A 46 -12.59 6.40 1.32
C GLU A 46 -12.87 6.93 -0.10
N TYR A 47 -12.67 6.11 -1.14
CA TYR A 47 -12.79 6.52 -2.55
C TYR A 47 -13.94 5.80 -3.25
N ALA A 48 -15.18 6.15 -2.90
CA ALA A 48 -16.38 5.52 -3.46
C ALA A 48 -16.53 5.69 -5.00
N ASP A 49 -15.88 6.71 -5.58
CA ASP A 49 -15.85 6.97 -7.04
C ASP A 49 -14.67 6.30 -7.77
N ALA A 50 -13.79 5.61 -7.03
CA ALA A 50 -12.61 4.96 -7.58
C ALA A 50 -12.74 3.44 -7.63
N ARG A 51 -11.93 2.83 -8.48
CA ARG A 51 -11.67 1.39 -8.49
C ARG A 51 -10.41 1.11 -7.67
N VAL A 52 -10.45 0.05 -6.88
CA VAL A 52 -9.29 -0.45 -6.14
C VAL A 52 -8.93 -1.84 -6.67
N PHE A 53 -7.72 -1.96 -7.20
CA PHE A 53 -7.12 -3.24 -7.59
C PHE A 53 -6.21 -3.72 -6.47
N SER A 54 -6.27 -5.01 -6.17
CA SER A 54 -5.38 -5.66 -5.21
C SER A 54 -5.29 -7.14 -5.54
N LYS A 55 -4.13 -7.74 -5.28
CA LYS A 55 -3.86 -9.18 -5.46
C LYS A 55 -4.96 -10.09 -4.94
N TYR A 56 -5.55 -9.67 -3.83
CA TYR A 56 -6.45 -10.47 -3.02
C TYR A 56 -7.93 -10.15 -3.26
N ASP A 57 -8.24 -9.26 -4.22
CA ASP A 57 -9.59 -8.92 -4.63
C ASP A 57 -9.82 -9.31 -6.11
N HIS A 58 -10.79 -10.20 -6.35
CA HIS A 58 -11.10 -10.73 -7.67
C HIS A 58 -12.23 -9.99 -8.40
N LEU A 59 -12.82 -8.96 -7.77
CA LEU A 59 -13.97 -8.24 -8.32
C LEU A 59 -13.66 -7.50 -9.64
N ASN A 60 -12.38 -7.22 -9.92
CA ASN A 60 -11.97 -6.48 -11.11
C ASN A 60 -11.76 -7.36 -12.35
N ARG A 61 -11.63 -8.68 -12.17
CA ARG A 61 -11.30 -9.62 -13.25
C ARG A 61 -12.27 -9.61 -14.42
N PRO A 62 -13.61 -9.49 -14.23
CA PRO A 62 -14.55 -9.47 -15.35
C PRO A 62 -14.34 -8.30 -16.31
N ASP A 63 -13.90 -7.14 -15.80
CA ASP A 63 -13.78 -5.92 -16.60
C ASP A 63 -12.38 -5.75 -17.21
N PHE A 64 -11.33 -6.24 -16.55
CA PHE A 64 -9.93 -6.01 -16.92
C PHE A 64 -9.13 -7.28 -17.24
N GLY A 65 -9.67 -8.46 -16.96
CA GLY A 65 -8.96 -9.74 -17.10
C GLY A 65 -7.89 -9.99 -16.04
N LEU A 66 -7.66 -9.03 -15.13
CA LEU A 66 -6.61 -9.01 -14.12
C LEU A 66 -7.20 -8.61 -12.76
N ASN A 67 -6.57 -9.02 -11.67
CA ASN A 67 -6.95 -8.64 -10.29
C ASN A 67 -6.06 -7.53 -9.73
N GLU A 68 -4.78 -7.57 -10.09
CA GLU A 68 -3.73 -6.65 -9.70
C GLU A 68 -2.97 -6.18 -10.94
N TYR A 69 -2.28 -5.06 -10.79
CA TYR A 69 -1.28 -4.59 -11.75
C TYR A 69 0.12 -4.85 -11.17
N LEU A 70 1.07 -3.94 -11.37
CA LEU A 70 2.43 -4.06 -10.81
C LEU A 70 2.44 -3.97 -9.28
N HIS A 71 1.46 -3.27 -8.70
CA HIS A 71 1.42 -2.90 -7.28
C HIS A 71 0.45 -3.75 -6.46
N ASP A 72 0.77 -3.93 -5.18
CA ASP A 72 -0.07 -4.64 -4.21
C ASP A 72 -1.47 -4.01 -4.11
N ILE A 73 -1.53 -2.67 -4.17
CA ILE A 73 -2.78 -1.91 -4.27
C ILE A 73 -2.63 -0.77 -5.30
N LEU A 74 -3.63 -0.64 -6.17
CA LEU A 74 -3.78 0.49 -7.09
C LEU A 74 -5.19 1.08 -6.96
N VAL A 75 -5.28 2.36 -6.63
CA VAL A 75 -6.54 3.11 -6.56
C VAL A 75 -6.61 4.05 -7.76
N CYS A 76 -7.63 3.93 -8.60
CA CYS A 76 -7.73 4.72 -9.82
C CYS A 76 -9.15 5.04 -10.26
N ARG A 77 -9.31 6.10 -11.04
CA ARG A 77 -10.57 6.44 -11.71
C ARG A 77 -10.59 5.83 -13.10
N LEU A 78 -11.76 5.34 -13.49
CA LEU A 78 -11.98 4.74 -14.80
C LEU A 78 -12.75 5.70 -15.71
N ALA A 79 -12.50 5.59 -17.00
CA ALA A 79 -13.33 6.23 -18.01
C ALA A 79 -13.72 5.21 -19.09
N PRO A 80 -14.92 5.36 -19.68
CA PRO A 80 -15.36 4.48 -20.75
C PRO A 80 -14.68 4.84 -22.07
N ALA A 81 -14.44 3.83 -22.90
CA ALA A 81 -14.10 3.93 -24.30
C ALA A 81 -15.08 3.08 -25.13
N ALA A 82 -15.38 3.54 -26.35
CA ALA A 82 -16.19 2.77 -27.28
C ALA A 82 -15.40 1.56 -27.79
N SER A 83 -15.98 0.37 -27.74
CA SER A 83 -15.38 -0.79 -28.40
C SER A 83 -15.45 -0.62 -29.92
N ALA A 84 -14.35 -0.93 -30.61
CA ALA A 84 -14.27 -0.93 -32.07
C ALA A 84 -15.21 -1.97 -32.71
N SER A 85 -15.69 -2.96 -31.95
CA SER A 85 -16.66 -3.96 -32.41
C SER A 85 -17.64 -4.34 -31.30
N HIS A 86 -18.86 -4.74 -31.65
CA HIS A 86 -19.87 -5.29 -30.72
C HIS A 86 -20.49 -4.32 -29.69
N GLY A 87 -20.25 -3.01 -29.78
CA GLY A 87 -20.98 -1.98 -29.01
C GLY A 87 -20.81 -2.02 -27.49
N LYS A 88 -19.94 -2.90 -26.95
CA LYS A 88 -19.64 -2.95 -25.52
C LYS A 88 -18.82 -1.73 -25.09
N LYS A 89 -19.01 -1.29 -23.85
CA LYS A 89 -18.13 -0.30 -23.22
C LYS A 89 -16.86 -1.00 -22.76
N LEU A 90 -15.71 -0.43 -23.13
CA LEU A 90 -14.41 -0.79 -22.56
C LEU A 90 -14.07 0.25 -21.48
N PHE A 91 -13.29 -0.13 -20.48
CA PHE A 91 -12.81 0.81 -19.47
C PHE A 91 -11.30 0.97 -19.57
N TYR A 92 -10.83 2.20 -19.41
CA TYR A 92 -9.42 2.50 -19.25
C TYR A 92 -9.19 3.27 -17.94
N ILE A 93 -7.97 3.17 -17.42
CA ILE A 93 -7.52 3.93 -16.26
C ILE A 93 -7.32 5.37 -16.72
N LYS A 94 -8.15 6.28 -16.21
CA LYS A 94 -8.11 7.71 -16.52
C LYS A 94 -7.05 8.42 -15.68
N ASP A 95 -7.13 8.23 -14.36
CA ASP A 95 -6.26 8.88 -13.38
C ASP A 95 -5.90 7.86 -12.29
N VAL A 96 -4.66 7.84 -11.82
CA VAL A 96 -4.23 7.01 -10.69
C VAL A 96 -4.12 7.86 -9.44
N LEU A 97 -4.87 7.52 -8.39
CA LEU A 97 -4.89 8.23 -7.12
C LEU A 97 -3.78 7.71 -6.21
N TRP A 98 -3.75 6.39 -5.98
CA TRP A 98 -2.78 5.74 -5.09
C TRP A 98 -2.09 4.55 -5.75
N GLN A 99 -0.79 4.41 -5.47
CA GLN A 99 -0.01 3.19 -5.66
C GLN A 99 0.59 2.78 -4.33
N VAL A 100 0.43 1.51 -3.95
CA VAL A 100 0.95 0.97 -2.70
C VAL A 100 1.79 -0.26 -2.97
N GLU A 101 2.98 -0.29 -2.37
CA GLU A 101 3.85 -1.47 -2.31
C GLU A 101 4.14 -1.80 -0.86
N SER A 102 4.21 -3.09 -0.55
CA SER A 102 4.61 -3.60 0.75
C SER A 102 5.76 -4.58 0.64
N GLU A 103 6.74 -4.45 1.53
CA GLU A 103 7.81 -5.42 1.72
C GLU A 103 8.11 -5.52 3.21
N PHE A 104 7.83 -6.68 3.80
CA PHE A 104 8.00 -6.95 5.22
C PHE A 104 9.36 -7.52 5.59
N ALA A 105 10.22 -7.81 4.62
CA ALA A 105 11.60 -8.16 4.85
C ALA A 105 12.32 -6.99 5.56
N ARG A 106 13.14 -7.32 6.56
CA ARG A 106 14.01 -6.35 7.27
C ARG A 106 15.26 -5.97 6.48
N ASP A 107 15.36 -6.41 5.23
CA ASP A 107 16.48 -6.17 4.34
C ASP A 107 16.20 -4.94 3.46
N SER A 108 17.00 -3.88 3.63
CA SER A 108 16.85 -2.64 2.88
C SER A 108 17.06 -2.82 1.37
N ARG A 109 17.78 -3.86 0.94
CA ARG A 109 17.93 -4.17 -0.49
C ARG A 109 16.60 -4.62 -1.09
N GLN A 110 15.91 -5.55 -0.42
CA GLN A 110 14.60 -6.03 -0.86
C GLN A 110 13.59 -4.88 -0.86
N ALA A 111 13.57 -4.08 0.22
CA ALA A 111 12.75 -2.89 0.30
C ALA A 111 12.97 -1.92 -0.89
N LEU A 112 14.22 -1.65 -1.27
CA LEU A 112 14.52 -0.80 -2.42
C LEU A 112 14.07 -1.41 -3.76
N ILE A 113 14.19 -2.73 -3.93
CA ILE A 113 13.74 -3.43 -5.14
C ILE A 113 12.23 -3.24 -5.31
N ASP A 114 11.43 -3.47 -4.26
CA ASP A 114 9.99 -3.28 -4.33
C ASP A 114 9.59 -1.81 -4.41
N PHE A 115 10.31 -0.92 -3.72
CA PHE A 115 10.11 0.52 -3.82
C PHE A 115 10.24 1.03 -5.26
N ASN A 116 11.18 0.49 -6.05
CA ASN A 116 11.37 0.91 -7.44
C ASN A 116 10.11 0.73 -8.31
N LYS A 117 9.19 -0.16 -7.93
CA LYS A 117 7.90 -0.27 -8.63
C LYS A 117 7.12 1.05 -8.53
N LEU A 118 7.16 1.74 -7.39
CA LEU A 118 6.50 3.04 -7.21
C LEU A 118 7.07 4.11 -8.15
N VAL A 119 8.37 4.08 -8.43
CA VAL A 119 9.04 5.01 -9.36
C VAL A 119 8.46 4.91 -10.77
N LEU A 120 8.08 3.70 -11.19
CA LEU A 120 7.51 3.44 -12.53
C LEU A 120 6.09 4.00 -12.70
N GLY A 121 5.43 4.35 -11.60
CA GLY A 121 4.02 4.70 -11.56
C GLY A 121 3.72 6.20 -11.63
N SER A 122 2.57 6.56 -12.19
CA SER A 122 2.11 7.96 -12.32
C SER A 122 1.03 8.38 -11.31
N ALA A 123 0.88 7.65 -10.19
CA ALA A 123 -0.08 8.02 -9.15
C ALA A 123 0.19 9.38 -8.50
N GLN A 124 -0.89 10.07 -8.13
CA GLN A 124 -0.87 11.31 -7.36
C GLN A 124 -0.20 11.12 -6.00
N ASP A 125 -0.51 10.01 -5.33
CA ASP A 125 0.08 9.63 -4.05
C ASP A 125 0.66 8.21 -4.14
N LYS A 126 1.79 7.98 -3.46
CA LYS A 126 2.50 6.70 -3.42
C LYS A 126 2.81 6.34 -1.98
N LEU A 127 2.61 5.08 -1.63
CA LEU A 127 2.90 4.58 -0.29
C LEU A 127 3.78 3.34 -0.38
N PHE A 128 4.95 3.41 0.22
CA PHE A 128 5.72 2.21 0.53
C PHE A 128 5.47 1.80 1.97
N VAL A 129 5.37 0.50 2.19
CA VAL A 129 5.06 -0.06 3.49
C VAL A 129 6.10 -1.10 3.88
N GLY A 130 6.83 -0.82 4.96
CA GLY A 130 7.90 -1.66 5.48
C GLY A 130 7.69 -2.09 6.93
N PRO A 131 8.52 -3.02 7.44
CA PRO A 131 8.49 -3.37 8.85
C PRO A 131 9.22 -2.30 9.67
N GLN A 132 8.87 -2.18 10.95
CA GLN A 132 9.72 -1.48 11.90
C GLN A 132 11.13 -2.08 11.93
N VAL A 133 12.12 -1.19 11.96
CA VAL A 133 13.55 -1.49 12.00
C VAL A 133 14.22 -0.70 13.10
N ASN A 134 15.37 -1.16 13.57
CA ASN A 134 16.08 -0.53 14.70
C ASN A 134 16.57 0.89 14.39
N ASN A 135 16.88 1.20 13.12
CA ASN A 135 17.34 2.52 12.69
C ASN A 135 16.51 2.99 11.47
N PRO A 136 15.33 3.60 11.71
CA PRO A 136 14.47 4.11 10.64
C PRO A 136 15.17 5.11 9.73
N GLU A 137 16.02 5.99 10.27
CA GLU A 137 16.72 7.02 9.48
C GLU A 137 17.62 6.39 8.40
N THR A 138 18.36 5.35 8.76
CA THR A 138 19.23 4.64 7.79
C THR A 138 18.40 3.92 6.73
N PHE A 139 17.32 3.27 7.14
CA PHE A 139 16.42 2.56 6.22
C PHE A 139 15.76 3.52 5.23
N LEU A 140 15.23 4.65 5.73
CA LEU A 140 14.64 5.70 4.93
C LEU A 140 15.67 6.36 4.00
N GLY A 141 16.93 6.50 4.46
CA GLY A 141 18.04 6.99 3.66
C GLY A 141 18.32 6.13 2.42
N VAL A 142 18.14 4.80 2.51
CA VAL A 142 18.28 3.89 1.36
C VAL A 142 17.20 4.16 0.30
N LEU A 143 15.98 4.51 0.72
CA LEU A 143 14.86 4.75 -0.18
C LEU A 143 14.85 6.16 -0.78
N LEU A 144 15.59 7.10 -0.20
CA LEU A 144 15.47 8.54 -0.50
C LEU A 144 15.68 8.87 -1.98
N ASN A 145 16.75 8.35 -2.59
CA ASN A 145 17.05 8.66 -4.00
C ASN A 145 15.95 8.15 -4.94
N ALA A 146 15.41 6.96 -4.67
CA ALA A 146 14.30 6.42 -5.44
C ALA A 146 13.01 7.24 -5.21
N ALA A 147 12.76 7.65 -3.97
CA ALA A 147 11.62 8.50 -3.62
C ALA A 147 11.68 9.86 -4.34
N CYS A 148 12.86 10.49 -4.43
CA CYS A 148 13.06 11.73 -5.17
C CYS A 148 12.87 11.58 -6.69
N ALA A 149 12.95 10.36 -7.23
CA ALA A 149 12.68 10.08 -8.64
C ALA A 149 11.19 9.82 -8.92
N CYS A 150 10.35 9.65 -7.89
CA CYS A 150 8.91 9.49 -8.06
C CYS A 150 8.24 10.79 -8.51
N THR A 151 7.12 10.64 -9.21
CA THR A 151 6.14 11.71 -9.40
C THR A 151 5.08 11.68 -8.30
N GLY A 152 4.45 12.82 -8.01
CA GLY A 152 3.42 12.91 -6.99
C GLY A 152 3.98 12.93 -5.56
N THR A 153 3.09 12.73 -4.59
CA THR A 153 3.46 12.67 -3.17
C THR A 153 3.93 11.28 -2.80
N VAL A 154 5.01 11.19 -2.02
CA VAL A 154 5.56 9.90 -1.57
C VAL A 154 5.49 9.79 -0.06
N TYR A 155 4.98 8.65 0.42
CA TYR A 155 4.90 8.27 1.81
C TYR A 155 5.65 6.98 2.05
N VAL A 156 6.23 6.84 3.24
CA VAL A 156 6.73 5.57 3.77
C VAL A 156 6.04 5.33 5.10
N ALA A 157 5.50 4.13 5.30
CA ALA A 157 4.99 3.68 6.58
C ALA A 157 5.85 2.51 7.11
N LEU A 158 6.29 2.59 8.35
CA LEU A 158 6.95 1.47 9.05
C LEU A 158 6.00 0.94 10.12
N VAL A 159 5.62 -0.32 9.99
CA VAL A 159 4.60 -0.96 10.84
C VAL A 159 5.15 -2.13 11.62
N SER A 160 4.49 -2.46 12.73
CA SER A 160 4.81 -3.67 13.50
C SER A 160 4.82 -4.90 12.58
N HIS A 161 5.93 -5.63 12.59
CA HIS A 161 6.11 -6.78 11.70
C HIS A 161 5.01 -7.84 11.96
N PRO A 162 4.41 -8.47 10.93
CA PRO A 162 3.32 -9.45 11.10
C PRO A 162 3.61 -10.58 12.11
N ASP A 163 4.86 -11.02 12.20
CA ASP A 163 5.32 -12.05 13.16
C ASP A 163 5.27 -11.60 14.63
N GLU A 164 5.22 -10.29 14.86
CA GLU A 164 5.22 -9.68 16.19
C GLU A 164 3.83 -9.26 16.65
N TRP A 165 2.81 -9.40 15.78
CA TRP A 165 1.43 -9.10 16.14
C TRP A 165 0.99 -9.91 17.37
N GLY A 166 0.55 -9.20 18.41
CA GLY A 166 0.15 -9.76 19.70
C GLY A 166 1.29 -9.95 20.71
N ARG A 167 2.55 -9.69 20.32
CA ARG A 167 3.72 -9.74 21.21
C ARG A 167 4.19 -8.36 21.64
N LYS A 168 3.94 -7.34 20.82
CA LYS A 168 4.27 -5.94 21.09
C LYS A 168 3.07 -5.06 20.77
N PRO A 169 3.00 -3.83 21.34
CA PRO A 169 2.07 -2.82 20.89
C PRO A 169 2.22 -2.59 19.38
N ASP A 170 1.08 -2.46 18.71
CA ASP A 170 1.05 -2.09 17.31
C ASP A 170 1.31 -0.58 17.19
N TRP A 171 2.29 -0.21 16.37
CA TRP A 171 2.67 1.17 16.14
C TRP A 171 2.94 1.37 14.66
N ILE A 172 2.49 2.52 14.14
CA ILE A 172 2.70 2.92 12.76
C ILE A 172 3.37 4.29 12.78
N ASP A 173 4.60 4.31 12.28
CA ASP A 173 5.23 5.56 11.88
C ASP A 173 4.98 5.81 10.41
N VAL A 174 4.73 7.07 10.07
CA VAL A 174 4.57 7.50 8.69
C VAL A 174 5.48 8.69 8.44
N TRP A 175 6.16 8.68 7.31
CA TRP A 175 6.95 9.79 6.79
C TRP A 175 6.40 10.21 5.43
N LYS A 176 6.53 11.49 5.15
CA LYS A 176 6.23 12.11 3.86
C LYS A 176 7.51 12.70 3.29
N LEU A 177 7.74 12.51 1.99
CA LEU A 177 8.83 13.20 1.31
C LEU A 177 8.46 14.67 1.08
N LEU A 178 9.25 15.59 1.62
CA LEU A 178 9.16 17.04 1.43
C LEU A 178 10.56 17.59 1.19
N ASP A 179 10.74 18.40 0.14
CA ASP A 179 12.03 19.05 -0.16
C ASP A 179 13.24 18.10 -0.11
N GLN A 180 13.07 16.89 -0.69
CA GLN A 180 14.08 15.82 -0.70
C GLN A 180 14.50 15.31 0.69
N GLN A 181 13.59 15.41 1.66
CA GLN A 181 13.79 14.92 3.03
C GLN A 181 12.55 14.18 3.53
N TRP A 182 12.77 13.19 4.39
CA TRP A 182 11.68 12.48 5.07
C TRP A 182 11.23 13.28 6.29
N VAL A 183 9.99 13.71 6.27
CA VAL A 183 9.36 14.44 7.37
C VAL A 183 8.33 13.53 8.04
N PRO A 184 8.41 13.28 9.36
CA PRO A 184 7.39 12.52 10.07
C PRO A 184 6.01 13.16 9.91
N VAL A 185 5.01 12.35 9.60
CA VAL A 185 3.61 12.76 9.62
C VAL A 185 3.14 12.68 11.06
N ALA A 186 2.93 13.85 11.67
CA ALA A 186 2.43 13.94 13.04
C ALA A 186 1.08 13.22 13.16
N SER A 187 0.85 12.55 14.29
CA SER A 187 -0.51 12.12 14.63
C SER A 187 -1.40 13.37 14.72
N PRO A 188 -2.66 13.33 14.26
CA PRO A 188 -3.60 14.39 14.58
C PRO A 188 -3.63 14.51 16.12
N THR A 189 -3.34 15.71 16.62
CA THR A 189 -3.62 16.07 18.01
C THR A 189 -5.11 15.86 18.22
N LEU A 190 -5.46 14.82 18.97
CA LEU A 190 -6.81 14.55 19.46
C LEU A 190 -7.31 15.71 20.32
#